data_AF-A0A2G9RK53-F1
#
_entry.id   AF-A0A2G9RK53-F1
#
_cell.length_a   1.000
_cell.length_b   1.000
_cell.length_c   1.000
_cell.angle_alpha   90.00
_cell.angle_beta   90.00
_cell.angle_gamma   90.00
#
_symmetry.space_group_name_H-M   'P 1'
#
loop_
_entity.id
_entity.type
_entity.pdbx_description
1 polymer ?
#
loop_
_entity_poly.entity_id
_entity_poly.type
_entity_poly.pdbx_seq_one_letter_code
_entity_poly.pdbx_strand_id
1 'polypeptide(L)'
;PTSLKKTLQCLEGIHLSQSGAVLMLYIDKLLCTPFRVLARMVDTLACRRVEMLLAAPSQNSISQVPLEELDRIQEYLQSSSLAQRHQRLYSLLDRFRATVASDTVSPLPLVTSHPLDGDGHPRLETLDPDEDWYVSLVRSQCYTHSDSALLEGAELVNKIPRADRLAFITNKKFNMSMLGPCLALGVNQMIADQDSSFFETTQSVLLDLISQTVQQLPDTHQIFQPLKPMEKDSYWEKLIIVLGDSEVYYSLVTLCRALAQYLRSLPKIPQSYHIRQENEVDIVKFVVMSVEAVSLHFVQEPIPLSVDLQAVLECCCLTLQQIGLWNLLASAEYVTHACSLISCIRFIIEAVAVQPGEQLLSPERKKDSPSEDQAGDEVDSRVQ
;
A
#
# COMPACT_ATOMS: atom_id res chain seq x y z
N PRO A 1 -15.33 7.80 11.26
CA PRO A 1 -15.05 7.10 12.54
C PRO A 1 -16.05 7.40 13.69
N THR A 2 -16.23 8.66 14.08
CA THR A 2 -17.08 9.04 15.23
C THR A 2 -18.55 8.71 15.03
N SER A 3 -19.09 8.98 13.83
CA SER A 3 -20.47 8.61 13.49
C SER A 3 -20.69 7.11 13.63
N LEU A 4 -19.82 6.29 13.02
CA LEU A 4 -19.87 4.83 13.12
C LEU A 4 -19.83 4.34 14.58
N LYS A 5 -18.94 4.89 15.42
CA LYS A 5 -18.89 4.55 16.85
C LYS A 5 -20.24 4.81 17.54
N LYS A 6 -20.86 5.97 17.31
CA LYS A 6 -22.17 6.32 17.87
C LYS A 6 -23.27 5.38 17.35
N THR A 7 -23.24 5.04 16.06
CA THR A 7 -24.16 4.05 15.48
C THR A 7 -24.04 2.71 16.19
N LEU A 8 -22.83 2.20 16.41
CA LEU A 8 -22.62 0.92 17.12
C LEU A 8 -23.17 0.95 18.55
N GLN A 9 -23.01 2.07 19.26
CA GLN A 9 -23.58 2.27 20.61
C GLN A 9 -25.12 2.25 20.58
N CYS A 10 -25.75 2.82 19.55
CA CYS A 10 -27.20 2.74 19.38
C CYS A 10 -27.67 1.31 19.05
N LEU A 11 -26.90 0.56 18.25
CA LEU A 11 -27.25 -0.80 17.84
C LEU A 11 -27.05 -1.84 18.96
N GLU A 12 -26.28 -1.53 20.01
CA GLU A 12 -26.03 -2.44 21.14
C GLU A 12 -27.32 -2.82 21.89
N GLY A 13 -28.24 -1.86 22.07
CA GLY A 13 -29.47 -2.03 22.85
C GLY A 13 -30.69 -2.53 22.06
N ILE A 14 -30.55 -2.94 20.80
CA ILE A 14 -31.69 -3.36 19.97
C ILE A 14 -32.38 -4.61 20.53
N HIS A 15 -33.71 -4.62 20.42
CA HIS A 15 -34.59 -5.70 20.86
C HIS A 15 -34.22 -7.06 20.26
N LEU A 16 -34.39 -8.12 21.05
CA LEU A 16 -34.02 -9.51 20.72
C LEU A 16 -34.64 -10.02 19.42
N SER A 17 -35.84 -9.56 19.06
CA SER A 17 -36.55 -9.97 17.83
C SER A 17 -35.92 -9.45 16.54
N GLN A 18 -34.97 -8.52 16.64
CA GLN A 18 -34.25 -7.92 15.52
C GLN A 18 -32.77 -8.33 15.50
N SER A 19 -32.39 -9.34 16.29
CA SER A 19 -31.00 -9.78 16.41
C SER A 19 -30.44 -10.29 15.08
N GLY A 20 -31.26 -11.00 14.28
CA GLY A 20 -30.88 -11.45 12.94
C GLY A 20 -30.57 -10.30 11.97
N ALA A 21 -31.48 -9.33 11.84
CA ALA A 21 -31.29 -8.17 10.96
C ALA A 21 -30.08 -7.32 11.35
N VAL A 22 -29.84 -7.13 12.66
CA VAL A 22 -28.67 -6.41 13.17
C VAL A 22 -27.38 -7.18 12.91
N LEU A 23 -27.40 -8.50 13.06
CA LEU A 23 -26.25 -9.36 12.74
C LEU A 23 -25.86 -9.23 11.25
N MET A 24 -26.84 -9.24 10.35
CA MET A 24 -26.60 -9.01 8.91
C MET A 24 -25.96 -7.65 8.65
N LEU A 25 -26.50 -6.60 9.26
CA LEU A 25 -25.94 -5.25 9.13
C LEU A 25 -24.48 -5.19 9.62
N TYR A 26 -24.18 -5.86 10.74
CA TYR A 26 -22.82 -5.92 11.25
C TYR A 26 -21.87 -6.58 10.26
N ILE A 27 -22.22 -7.75 9.76
CA ILE A 27 -21.33 -8.55 8.90
C ILE A 27 -21.20 -7.90 7.51
N ASP A 28 -22.31 -7.57 6.86
CA ASP A 28 -22.32 -7.15 5.45
C ASP A 28 -21.79 -5.73 5.25
N LYS A 29 -21.92 -4.84 6.25
CA LYS A 29 -21.65 -3.39 6.08
C LYS A 29 -20.61 -2.83 7.02
N LEU A 30 -20.48 -3.37 8.24
CA LEU A 30 -19.72 -2.70 9.30
C LEU A 30 -18.43 -3.42 9.69
N LEU A 31 -18.35 -4.74 9.46
CA LEU A 31 -17.21 -5.57 9.86
C LEU A 31 -15.94 -5.26 9.04
N CYS A 32 -16.09 -5.03 7.72
CA CYS A 32 -15.00 -4.72 6.79
C CYS A 32 -14.52 -3.24 6.87
N THR A 33 -14.61 -2.61 8.04
CA THR A 33 -14.13 -1.23 8.23
C THR A 33 -12.59 -1.16 8.30
N PRO A 34 -11.95 -0.13 7.71
CA PRO A 34 -10.50 0.05 7.84
C PRO A 34 -10.06 0.35 9.28
N PHE A 35 -10.99 0.83 10.13
CA PHE A 35 -10.70 1.16 11.53
C PHE A 35 -10.73 -0.10 12.40
N ARG A 36 -9.55 -0.70 12.67
CA ARG A 36 -9.43 -1.96 13.43
C ARG A 36 -10.17 -1.97 14.78
N VAL A 37 -10.17 -0.85 15.51
CA VAL A 37 -10.90 -0.73 16.79
C VAL A 37 -12.40 -0.84 16.60
N LEU A 38 -12.96 -0.24 15.53
CA LEU A 38 -14.38 -0.32 15.23
C LEU A 38 -14.74 -1.71 14.71
N ALA A 39 -13.89 -2.33 13.88
CA ALA A 39 -14.08 -3.73 13.45
C ALA A 39 -14.15 -4.69 14.65
N ARG A 40 -13.29 -4.50 15.67
CA ARG A 40 -13.32 -5.29 16.92
C ARG A 40 -14.59 -5.04 17.75
N MET A 41 -15.08 -3.79 17.78
CA MET A 41 -16.37 -3.48 18.42
C MET A 41 -17.53 -4.18 17.69
N VAL A 42 -17.55 -4.12 16.35
CA VAL A 42 -18.55 -4.82 15.52
C VAL A 42 -18.51 -6.33 15.77
N ASP A 43 -17.33 -6.94 15.75
CA ASP A 43 -17.11 -8.36 16.03
C ASP A 43 -17.67 -8.78 17.40
N THR A 44 -17.40 -7.97 18.43
CA THR A 44 -17.91 -8.22 19.80
C THR A 44 -19.44 -8.17 19.85
N LEU A 45 -20.04 -7.16 19.20
CA LEU A 45 -21.49 -7.00 19.15
C LEU A 45 -22.15 -8.12 18.32
N ALA A 46 -21.56 -8.50 17.19
CA ALA A 46 -22.02 -9.60 16.36
C ALA A 46 -21.96 -10.94 17.12
N CYS A 47 -20.85 -11.24 17.80
CA CYS A 47 -20.74 -12.44 18.65
C CYS A 47 -21.85 -12.49 19.70
N ARG A 48 -22.11 -11.36 20.37
CA ARG A 48 -23.18 -11.27 21.38
C ARG A 48 -24.57 -11.49 20.76
N ARG A 49 -24.82 -11.01 19.55
CA ARG A 49 -26.09 -11.28 18.82
C ARG A 49 -26.25 -12.76 18.50
N VAL A 50 -25.19 -13.44 18.06
CA VAL A 50 -25.23 -14.90 17.82
C VAL A 50 -25.44 -15.66 19.13
N GLU A 51 -24.78 -15.27 20.22
CA GLU A 51 -24.99 -15.86 21.55
C GLU A 51 -26.43 -15.68 22.04
N MET A 52 -27.04 -14.52 21.80
CA MET A 52 -28.46 -14.26 22.11
C MET A 52 -29.40 -15.11 21.25
N LEU A 53 -29.10 -15.33 19.97
CA LEU A 53 -29.86 -16.22 19.09
C LEU A 53 -29.73 -17.69 19.50
N LEU A 54 -28.55 -18.11 19.96
CA LEU A 54 -28.30 -19.46 20.50
C LEU A 54 -29.04 -19.70 21.83
N ALA A 55 -29.24 -18.67 22.64
CA ALA A 55 -29.98 -18.76 23.90
C ALA A 55 -31.51 -18.67 23.73
N ALA A 56 -31.99 -18.20 22.57
CA ALA A 56 -33.41 -18.07 22.27
C ALA A 56 -34.02 -19.42 21.80
N PRO A 57 -35.35 -19.61 21.90
CA PRO A 57 -36.02 -20.79 21.35
C PRO A 57 -35.73 -20.95 19.85
N SER A 58 -35.44 -22.18 19.40
CA SER A 58 -35.01 -22.49 18.03
C SER A 58 -35.94 -21.92 16.96
N GLN A 59 -37.26 -21.99 17.16
CA GLN A 59 -38.24 -21.46 16.22
C GLN A 59 -38.14 -19.93 16.02
N ASN A 60 -37.82 -19.19 17.08
CA ASN A 60 -37.60 -17.74 16.99
C ASN A 60 -36.27 -17.44 16.29
N SER A 61 -35.25 -18.24 16.52
CA SER A 61 -33.93 -18.06 15.91
C SER A 61 -33.93 -18.37 14.41
N ILE A 62 -34.62 -19.44 13.98
CA ILE A 62 -34.82 -19.79 12.56
C ILE A 62 -35.56 -18.68 11.83
N SER A 63 -36.59 -18.10 12.46
CA SER A 63 -37.37 -17.03 11.83
C SER A 63 -36.55 -15.74 11.62
N GLN A 64 -35.56 -15.48 12.47
CA GLN A 64 -34.70 -14.31 12.37
C GLN A 64 -33.51 -14.50 11.44
N VAL A 65 -32.96 -15.72 11.38
CA VAL A 65 -31.84 -16.06 10.49
C VAL A 65 -32.19 -17.39 9.81
N PRO A 66 -32.86 -17.34 8.65
CA PRO A 66 -33.11 -18.51 7.83
C PRO A 66 -31.81 -19.17 7.36
N LEU A 67 -31.90 -20.43 6.95
CA LEU A 67 -30.73 -21.20 6.52
C LEU A 67 -30.03 -20.55 5.32
N GLU A 68 -30.80 -20.04 4.36
CA GLU A 68 -30.26 -19.38 3.16
C GLU A 68 -29.45 -18.13 3.53
N GLU A 69 -29.90 -17.40 4.56
CA GLU A 69 -29.19 -16.23 5.05
C GLU A 69 -27.92 -16.62 5.80
N LEU A 70 -27.97 -17.70 6.59
CA LEU A 70 -26.81 -18.25 7.29
C LEU A 70 -25.73 -18.75 6.32
N ASP A 71 -26.13 -19.43 5.24
CA ASP A 71 -25.23 -19.81 4.14
C ASP A 71 -24.57 -18.58 3.53
N ARG A 72 -25.36 -17.56 3.16
CA ARG A 72 -24.85 -16.32 2.57
C ARG A 72 -23.83 -15.62 3.47
N ILE A 73 -24.10 -15.54 4.78
CA ILE A 73 -23.18 -14.94 5.76
C ILE A 73 -21.85 -15.68 5.77
N GLN A 74 -21.90 -17.01 5.89
CA GLN A 74 -20.70 -17.82 6.05
C GLN A 74 -19.87 -17.85 4.76
N GLU A 75 -20.52 -17.87 3.59
CA GLU A 75 -19.86 -17.69 2.30
C GLU A 75 -19.20 -16.32 2.16
N TYR A 76 -19.88 -15.24 2.57
CA TYR A 76 -19.30 -13.90 2.55
C TYR A 76 -18.07 -13.78 3.45
N LEU A 77 -18.14 -14.33 4.67
CA LEU A 77 -17.01 -14.31 5.61
C LEU A 77 -15.81 -15.10 5.09
N GLN A 78 -16.03 -16.25 4.44
CA GLN A 78 -14.96 -17.04 3.83
C GLN A 78 -14.36 -16.35 2.60
N SER A 79 -15.22 -15.91 1.66
CA SER A 79 -14.78 -15.25 0.42
C SER A 79 -14.04 -13.95 0.64
N SER A 80 -14.40 -13.22 1.70
CA SER A 80 -13.76 -11.95 2.06
C SER A 80 -12.57 -12.11 3.01
N SER A 81 -12.14 -13.34 3.34
CA SER A 81 -11.10 -13.66 4.36
C SER A 81 -11.40 -13.14 5.78
N LEU A 82 -12.63 -12.67 6.05
CA LEU A 82 -13.05 -12.17 7.36
C LEU A 82 -13.19 -13.30 8.38
N ALA A 83 -13.48 -14.53 7.94
CA ALA A 83 -13.54 -15.70 8.80
C ALA A 83 -12.21 -15.95 9.55
N GLN A 84 -11.07 -15.78 8.87
CA GLN A 84 -9.73 -15.94 9.48
C GLN A 84 -9.43 -14.83 10.49
N ARG A 85 -9.89 -13.61 10.22
CA ARG A 85 -9.70 -12.46 11.12
C ARG A 85 -10.64 -12.50 12.34
N HIS A 86 -11.83 -13.06 12.17
CA HIS A 86 -12.92 -13.06 13.16
C HIS A 86 -13.34 -14.49 13.53
N GLN A 87 -12.37 -15.33 13.90
CA GLN A 87 -12.55 -16.77 14.15
C GLN A 87 -13.63 -17.07 15.19
N ARG A 88 -13.73 -16.26 16.25
CA ARG A 88 -14.76 -16.43 17.28
C ARG A 88 -16.15 -16.28 16.68
N LEU A 89 -16.41 -15.23 15.91
CA LEU A 89 -17.71 -15.00 15.27
C LEU A 89 -18.06 -16.17 14.34
N TYR A 90 -17.11 -16.61 13.51
CA TYR A 90 -17.32 -17.73 12.60
C TYR A 90 -17.64 -19.04 13.34
N SER A 91 -16.88 -19.36 14.41
CA SER A 91 -17.15 -20.54 15.24
C SER A 91 -18.52 -20.50 15.94
N LEU A 92 -19.01 -19.31 16.30
CA LEU A 92 -20.33 -19.14 16.89
C LEU A 92 -21.43 -19.37 15.85
N LEU A 93 -21.21 -18.96 14.60
CA LEU A 93 -22.12 -19.24 13.48
C LEU A 93 -22.15 -20.73 13.14
N ASP A 94 -21.01 -21.43 13.18
CA ASP A 94 -20.98 -22.90 13.02
C ASP A 94 -21.77 -23.60 14.13
N ARG A 95 -21.59 -23.15 15.38
CA ARG A 95 -22.38 -23.66 16.51
C ARG A 95 -23.87 -23.36 16.34
N PHE A 96 -24.21 -22.19 15.80
CA PHE A 96 -25.60 -21.82 15.48
C PHE A 96 -26.20 -22.70 14.39
N ARG A 97 -25.45 -22.96 13.30
CA ARG A 97 -25.82 -23.91 12.26
C ARG A 97 -26.12 -25.28 12.85
N ALA A 98 -25.22 -25.81 13.68
CA ALA A 98 -25.41 -27.11 14.32
C ALA A 98 -26.69 -27.20 15.18
N THR A 99 -27.17 -26.07 15.73
CA THR A 99 -28.43 -26.04 16.51
C THR A 99 -29.69 -25.87 15.66
N VAL A 100 -29.59 -25.26 14.49
CA VAL A 100 -30.73 -24.84 13.65
C VAL A 100 -30.92 -25.76 12.43
N ALA A 101 -29.84 -26.33 11.92
CA ALA A 101 -29.80 -27.22 10.77
C ALA A 101 -28.71 -28.28 10.98
N SER A 102 -29.01 -29.31 11.77
CA SER A 102 -28.07 -30.39 12.14
C SER A 102 -27.51 -31.17 10.95
N ASP A 103 -28.25 -31.16 9.82
CA ASP A 103 -27.94 -31.98 8.65
C ASP A 103 -27.12 -31.21 7.61
N THR A 104 -26.79 -29.95 7.87
CA THR A 104 -26.01 -29.10 6.96
C THR A 104 -24.61 -28.84 7.49
N VAL A 105 -23.65 -28.75 6.57
CA VAL A 105 -22.25 -28.43 6.89
C VAL A 105 -21.99 -26.97 6.50
N SER A 106 -21.12 -26.30 7.24
CA SER A 106 -20.66 -24.95 6.92
C SER A 106 -20.00 -24.91 5.54
N PRO A 107 -20.09 -23.78 4.80
CA PRO A 107 -19.32 -23.61 3.58
C PRO A 107 -17.84 -23.86 3.84
N LEU A 108 -17.22 -24.68 2.99
CA LEU A 108 -15.80 -24.96 3.09
C LEU A 108 -14.99 -23.67 2.90
N PRO A 109 -13.84 -23.52 3.58
CA PRO A 109 -12.91 -22.45 3.27
C PRO A 109 -12.58 -22.48 1.78
N LEU A 110 -12.35 -21.30 1.19
CA LEU A 110 -11.85 -21.23 -0.17
C LEU A 110 -10.53 -21.99 -0.27
N VAL A 111 -10.45 -22.92 -1.21
CA VAL A 111 -9.19 -23.58 -1.59
C VAL A 111 -8.22 -22.49 -2.03
N THR A 112 -7.18 -22.28 -1.23
CA THR A 112 -6.13 -21.32 -1.58
C THR A 112 -5.17 -21.97 -2.57
N SER A 113 -4.33 -21.16 -3.23
CA SER A 113 -3.23 -21.68 -4.06
C SER A 113 -2.11 -22.33 -3.24
N HIS A 114 -2.23 -22.37 -1.91
CA HIS A 114 -1.27 -23.00 -1.04
C HIS A 114 -1.30 -24.52 -1.23
N PRO A 115 -0.14 -25.18 -1.37
CA PRO A 115 -0.08 -26.61 -1.68
C PRO A 115 -0.63 -27.53 -0.58
N LEU A 116 -0.86 -27.00 0.64
CA LEU A 116 -1.52 -27.73 1.73
C LEU A 116 -3.05 -27.53 1.81
N ASP A 117 -3.59 -26.58 1.05
CA ASP A 117 -4.99 -26.17 1.12
C ASP A 117 -5.84 -26.75 -0.03
N GLY A 118 -5.23 -27.53 -0.94
CA GLY A 118 -5.87 -28.14 -2.12
C GLY A 118 -6.87 -29.27 -1.81
N ASP A 119 -7.64 -29.66 -2.83
CA ASP A 119 -8.63 -30.75 -2.75
C ASP A 119 -7.99 -32.04 -2.21
N GLY A 120 -8.49 -32.48 -1.05
CA GLY A 120 -8.07 -33.72 -0.39
C GLY A 120 -7.23 -33.55 0.88
N HIS A 121 -6.82 -32.32 1.25
CA HIS A 121 -5.95 -32.04 2.42
C HIS A 121 -4.84 -33.09 2.54
N PRO A 122 -3.81 -33.05 1.66
CA PRO A 122 -2.81 -34.09 1.60
C PRO A 122 -2.25 -34.33 2.99
N ARG A 123 -2.32 -35.58 3.47
CA ARG A 123 -1.76 -35.92 4.77
C ARG A 123 -0.28 -35.58 4.71
N LEU A 124 0.22 -34.87 5.72
CA LEU A 124 1.64 -34.48 5.82
C LEU A 124 2.59 -35.69 5.64
N GLU A 125 2.12 -36.88 5.98
CA GLU A 125 2.82 -38.17 5.84
C GLU A 125 3.00 -38.65 4.39
N THR A 126 2.17 -38.17 3.46
CA THR A 126 2.17 -38.54 2.03
C THR A 126 2.76 -37.48 1.12
N LEU A 127 3.19 -36.35 1.70
CA LEU A 127 3.76 -35.24 0.96
C LEU A 127 5.21 -35.56 0.58
N ASP A 128 5.53 -35.55 -0.70
CA ASP A 128 6.91 -35.60 -1.19
C ASP A 128 7.36 -34.17 -1.50
N PRO A 129 8.20 -33.54 -0.65
CA PRO A 129 8.64 -32.16 -0.85
C PRO A 129 9.71 -32.11 -1.94
N ASP A 130 9.27 -32.16 -3.18
CA ASP A 130 10.11 -32.01 -4.36
C ASP A 130 10.27 -30.52 -4.77
N GLU A 131 11.02 -30.31 -5.85
CA GLU A 131 11.30 -28.98 -6.40
C GLU A 131 10.02 -28.27 -6.86
N ASP A 132 9.11 -28.98 -7.51
CA ASP A 132 7.85 -28.44 -8.00
C ASP A 132 6.92 -28.03 -6.85
N TRP A 133 6.87 -28.83 -5.79
CA TRP A 133 6.16 -28.52 -4.56
C TRP A 133 6.72 -27.26 -3.91
N TYR A 134 8.05 -27.16 -3.81
CA TYR A 134 8.71 -25.96 -3.26
C TYR A 134 8.35 -24.72 -4.06
N VAL A 135 8.48 -24.77 -5.39
CA VAL A 135 8.13 -23.63 -6.24
C VAL A 135 6.64 -23.28 -6.11
N SER A 136 5.74 -24.26 -5.99
CA SER A 136 4.31 -24.01 -5.74
C SER A 136 4.07 -23.31 -4.39
N LEU A 137 4.80 -23.72 -3.34
CA LEU A 137 4.76 -23.06 -2.04
C LEU A 137 5.22 -21.60 -2.15
N VAL A 138 6.36 -21.35 -2.80
CA VAL A 138 6.86 -19.97 -2.97
C VAL A 138 5.91 -19.13 -3.81
N ARG A 139 5.28 -19.68 -4.87
CA ARG A 139 4.22 -18.99 -5.63
C ARG A 139 3.07 -18.57 -4.73
N SER A 140 2.59 -19.45 -3.84
CA SER A 140 1.46 -19.14 -2.96
C SER A 140 1.72 -17.94 -2.03
N GLN A 141 2.97 -17.69 -1.67
CA GLN A 141 3.37 -16.58 -0.78
C GLN A 141 3.74 -15.32 -1.57
N CYS A 142 4.53 -15.47 -2.63
CA CYS A 142 5.11 -14.35 -3.37
C CYS A 142 4.22 -13.82 -4.49
N TYR A 143 3.18 -14.55 -4.92
CA TYR A 143 2.20 -14.08 -5.91
C TYR A 143 0.96 -13.48 -5.25
N THR A 144 1.18 -12.67 -4.21
CA THR A 144 0.15 -11.99 -3.43
C THR A 144 0.42 -10.49 -3.42
N HIS A 145 -0.61 -9.64 -3.39
CA HIS A 145 -0.44 -8.19 -3.27
C HIS A 145 -0.25 -7.73 -1.81
N SER A 146 0.51 -8.50 -1.01
CA SER A 146 0.65 -8.28 0.43
C SER A 146 2.10 -7.99 0.84
N ASP A 147 2.28 -6.96 1.68
CA ASP A 147 3.60 -6.53 2.15
C ASP A 147 4.00 -7.13 3.52
N SER A 148 3.38 -8.23 3.94
CA SER A 148 3.52 -8.76 5.31
C SER A 148 4.81 -9.55 5.57
N ALA A 149 5.34 -10.24 4.56
CA ALA A 149 6.48 -11.17 4.68
C ALA A 149 7.52 -10.96 3.56
N LEU A 150 7.84 -9.68 3.30
CA LEU A 150 8.66 -9.29 2.16
C LEU A 150 10.12 -9.78 2.26
N LEU A 151 10.68 -9.88 3.47
CA LEU A 151 12.05 -10.33 3.68
C LEU A 151 12.14 -11.86 3.57
N GLU A 152 11.22 -12.56 4.23
CA GLU A 152 11.13 -14.02 4.21
C GLU A 152 10.84 -14.52 2.79
N GLY A 153 9.95 -13.85 2.06
CA GLY A 153 9.69 -14.20 0.67
C GLY A 153 10.93 -14.03 -0.22
N ALA A 154 11.80 -13.04 0.03
CA ALA A 154 13.02 -12.87 -0.75
C ALA A 154 14.00 -14.02 -0.52
N GLU A 155 14.10 -14.52 0.72
CA GLU A 155 14.86 -15.73 1.03
C GLU A 155 14.30 -16.96 0.33
N LEU A 156 12.96 -17.09 0.26
CA LEU A 156 12.31 -18.18 -0.47
C LEU A 156 12.58 -18.13 -1.97
N VAL A 157 12.42 -16.97 -2.60
CA VAL A 157 12.67 -16.78 -4.04
C VAL A 157 14.13 -17.07 -4.39
N ASN A 158 15.07 -16.71 -3.51
CA ASN A 158 16.49 -17.00 -3.71
C ASN A 158 16.81 -18.50 -3.78
N LYS A 159 16.01 -19.36 -3.14
CA LYS A 159 16.17 -20.83 -3.19
C LYS A 159 15.54 -21.46 -4.42
N ILE A 160 14.78 -20.71 -5.23
CA ILE A 160 14.27 -21.20 -6.51
C ILE A 160 15.46 -21.55 -7.43
N PRO A 161 15.37 -22.67 -8.19
CA PRO A 161 16.35 -23.05 -9.19
C PRO A 161 16.75 -21.88 -10.09
N ARG A 162 18.06 -21.72 -10.33
CA ARG A 162 18.61 -20.60 -11.11
C ARG A 162 17.94 -20.43 -12.48
N ALA A 163 17.64 -21.53 -13.14
CA ALA A 163 17.02 -21.55 -14.47
C ALA A 163 15.62 -20.90 -14.49
N ASP A 164 14.88 -20.99 -13.38
CA ASP A 164 13.48 -20.58 -13.31
C ASP A 164 13.28 -19.22 -12.63
N ARG A 165 14.30 -18.68 -11.94
CA ARG A 165 14.17 -17.43 -11.18
C ARG A 165 13.71 -16.26 -12.04
N LEU A 166 14.28 -16.10 -13.24
CA LEU A 166 13.90 -15.00 -14.14
C LEU A 166 12.42 -15.11 -14.51
N ALA A 167 11.98 -16.27 -14.97
CA ALA A 167 10.57 -16.52 -15.32
C ALA A 167 9.64 -16.34 -14.11
N PHE A 168 10.11 -16.68 -12.91
CA PHE A 168 9.36 -16.52 -11.67
C PHE A 168 9.14 -15.04 -11.31
N ILE A 169 10.20 -14.23 -11.33
CA ILE A 169 10.18 -12.81 -10.93
C ILE A 169 9.48 -11.94 -11.98
N THR A 170 9.66 -12.23 -13.28
CA THR A 170 9.01 -11.48 -14.38
C THR A 170 7.51 -11.78 -14.53
N ASN A 171 6.97 -12.74 -13.77
CA ASN A 171 5.55 -13.07 -13.84
C ASN A 171 4.68 -11.89 -13.38
N LYS A 172 3.59 -11.60 -14.11
CA LYS A 172 2.65 -10.52 -13.77
C LYS A 172 2.02 -10.63 -12.38
N LYS A 173 1.94 -11.84 -11.82
CA LYS A 173 1.41 -12.09 -10.48
C LYS A 173 2.44 -11.91 -9.38
N PHE A 174 3.73 -11.80 -9.71
CA PHE A 174 4.79 -11.60 -8.73
C PHE A 174 4.60 -10.28 -7.98
N ASN A 175 4.73 -10.32 -6.65
CA ASN A 175 4.65 -9.13 -5.84
C ASN A 175 5.86 -8.21 -6.07
N MET A 176 5.63 -7.09 -6.75
CA MET A 176 6.69 -6.14 -7.07
C MET A 176 7.35 -5.50 -5.84
N SER A 177 6.66 -5.43 -4.69
CA SER A 177 7.24 -4.97 -3.42
C SER A 177 8.42 -5.81 -2.96
N MET A 178 8.55 -7.04 -3.47
CA MET A 178 9.65 -7.95 -3.18
C MET A 178 10.97 -7.56 -3.86
N LEU A 179 10.95 -6.75 -4.92
CA LEU A 179 12.16 -6.43 -5.70
C LEU A 179 13.24 -5.76 -4.86
N GLY A 180 12.86 -4.79 -4.01
CA GLY A 180 13.80 -4.14 -3.07
C GLY A 180 14.45 -5.15 -2.10
N PRO A 181 13.67 -5.93 -1.34
CA PRO A 181 14.16 -7.03 -0.52
C PRO A 181 15.06 -8.03 -1.26
N CYS A 182 14.69 -8.44 -2.47
CA CYS A 182 15.49 -9.37 -3.29
C CYS A 182 16.84 -8.74 -3.66
N LEU A 183 16.87 -7.47 -4.05
CA LEU A 183 18.12 -6.74 -4.30
C LEU A 183 18.98 -6.64 -3.05
N ALA A 184 18.38 -6.31 -1.90
CA ALA A 184 19.10 -6.21 -0.63
C ALA A 184 19.76 -7.55 -0.23
N LEU A 185 19.02 -8.65 -0.36
CA LEU A 185 19.53 -9.99 -0.09
C LEU A 185 20.66 -10.36 -1.07
N GLY A 186 20.49 -10.09 -2.36
CA GLY A 186 21.52 -10.32 -3.37
C GLY A 186 22.81 -9.54 -3.10
N VAL A 187 22.71 -8.28 -2.67
CA VAL A 187 23.87 -7.47 -2.26
C VAL A 187 24.59 -8.09 -1.06
N ASN A 188 23.85 -8.55 -0.05
CA ASN A 188 24.44 -9.19 1.13
C ASN A 188 25.17 -10.49 0.76
N GLN A 189 24.65 -11.25 -0.20
CA GLN A 189 25.30 -12.46 -0.72
C GLN A 189 26.59 -12.12 -1.47
N MET A 190 26.58 -11.09 -2.32
CA MET A 190 27.79 -10.65 -3.02
C MET A 190 28.88 -10.16 -2.05
N ILE A 191 28.50 -9.42 -1.00
CA ILE A 191 29.46 -8.98 0.04
C ILE A 191 30.05 -10.19 0.77
N ALA A 192 29.28 -11.27 0.94
CA ALA A 192 29.72 -12.53 1.52
C ALA A 192 30.47 -13.45 0.52
N ASP A 193 30.84 -12.94 -0.66
CA ASP A 193 31.52 -13.68 -1.75
C ASP A 193 30.74 -14.93 -2.21
N GLN A 194 29.41 -14.82 -2.20
CA GLN A 194 28.48 -15.83 -2.70
C GLN A 194 28.01 -15.51 -4.12
N ASP A 195 27.20 -16.41 -4.68
CA ASP A 195 26.59 -16.31 -6.01
C ASP A 195 25.85 -14.98 -6.26
N SER A 196 26.32 -14.21 -7.25
CA SER A 196 25.73 -12.93 -7.68
C SER A 196 24.49 -13.08 -8.57
N SER A 197 24.18 -14.30 -9.05
CA SER A 197 23.11 -14.50 -10.05
C SER A 197 21.73 -14.03 -9.57
N PHE A 198 21.47 -14.10 -8.26
CA PHE A 198 20.20 -13.62 -7.70
C PHE A 198 20.08 -12.10 -7.78
N PHE A 199 21.16 -11.38 -7.46
CA PHE A 199 21.22 -9.94 -7.62
C PHE A 199 21.08 -9.54 -9.10
N GLU A 200 21.85 -10.19 -9.99
CA GLU A 200 21.83 -9.93 -11.44
C GLU A 200 20.43 -10.06 -12.03
N THR A 201 19.74 -11.16 -11.72
CA THR A 201 18.38 -11.43 -12.21
C THR A 201 17.41 -10.37 -11.70
N THR A 202 17.50 -10.02 -10.40
CA THR A 202 16.59 -9.03 -9.82
C THR A 202 16.86 -7.62 -10.38
N GLN A 203 18.13 -7.29 -10.58
CA GLN A 203 18.57 -6.03 -11.18
C GLN A 203 18.06 -5.89 -12.62
N SER A 204 18.20 -6.93 -13.46
CA SER A 204 17.73 -6.86 -14.84
C SER A 204 16.21 -6.66 -14.88
N VAL A 205 15.45 -7.39 -14.06
CA VAL A 205 13.99 -7.23 -14.00
C VAL A 205 13.58 -5.83 -13.54
N LEU A 206 14.27 -5.26 -12.54
CA LEU A 206 14.00 -3.88 -12.11
C LEU A 206 14.20 -2.89 -13.27
N LEU A 207 15.32 -2.97 -13.97
CA LEU A 207 15.64 -2.06 -15.07
C LEU A 207 14.67 -2.22 -16.24
N ASP A 208 14.31 -3.47 -16.59
CA ASP A 208 13.32 -3.74 -17.63
C ASP A 208 11.94 -3.16 -17.29
N LEU A 209 11.49 -3.28 -16.02
CA LEU A 209 10.23 -2.70 -15.56
C LEU A 209 10.24 -1.17 -15.58
N ILE A 210 11.37 -0.55 -15.26
CA ILE A 210 11.55 0.91 -15.39
C ILE A 210 11.42 1.32 -16.85
N SER A 211 12.15 0.67 -17.77
CA SER A 211 12.06 0.95 -19.20
C SER A 211 10.65 0.77 -19.75
N GLN A 212 9.94 -0.31 -19.36
CA GLN A 212 8.55 -0.54 -19.75
C GLN A 212 7.60 0.56 -19.24
N THR A 213 7.83 1.06 -18.02
CA THR A 213 7.03 2.16 -17.45
C THR A 213 7.27 3.46 -18.22
N VAL A 214 8.53 3.76 -18.56
CA VAL A 214 8.90 4.96 -19.33
C VAL A 214 8.34 4.92 -20.75
N GLN A 215 8.27 3.74 -21.38
CA GLN A 215 7.68 3.57 -22.72
C GLN A 215 6.18 3.90 -22.80
N GLN A 216 5.47 3.98 -21.66
CA GLN A 216 4.07 4.39 -21.63
C GLN A 216 3.91 5.91 -21.70
N LEU A 217 4.99 6.68 -21.56
CA LEU A 217 4.96 8.14 -21.56
C LEU A 217 4.94 8.74 -22.98
N PRO A 218 4.44 9.98 -23.12
CA PRO A 218 4.61 10.74 -24.36
C PRO A 218 6.10 11.00 -24.67
N ASP A 219 6.45 10.96 -25.96
CA ASP A 219 7.85 11.11 -26.42
C ASP A 219 8.47 12.47 -26.03
N THR A 220 7.68 13.54 -26.08
CA THR A 220 8.11 14.90 -25.75
C THR A 220 7.57 15.34 -24.40
N HIS A 221 8.45 15.47 -23.42
CA HIS A 221 8.11 15.90 -22.06
C HIS A 221 7.80 17.41 -21.99
N GLN A 222 6.68 17.76 -21.36
CA GLN A 222 6.30 19.14 -21.03
C GLN A 222 6.44 19.39 -19.52
N ILE A 223 6.80 20.62 -19.15
CA ILE A 223 7.05 21.00 -17.75
C ILE A 223 5.76 20.90 -16.93
N PHE A 224 5.76 20.09 -15.87
CA PHE A 224 4.66 20.02 -14.92
C PHE A 224 4.73 21.13 -13.89
N GLN A 225 3.60 21.81 -13.70
CA GLN A 225 3.44 22.93 -12.77
C GLN A 225 2.18 22.69 -11.94
N PRO A 226 2.28 22.07 -10.74
CA PRO A 226 1.13 21.61 -9.96
C PRO A 226 0.11 22.72 -9.63
N LEU A 227 0.59 23.95 -9.49
CA LEU A 227 -0.21 25.12 -9.09
C LEU A 227 -0.90 25.83 -10.27
N LYS A 228 -0.55 25.50 -11.52
CA LYS A 228 -1.18 26.10 -12.68
C LYS A 228 -2.28 25.18 -13.21
N PRO A 229 -3.42 25.74 -13.65
CA PRO A 229 -4.43 24.94 -14.33
C PRO A 229 -3.79 24.31 -15.56
N MET A 230 -3.87 22.98 -15.65
CA MET A 230 -3.38 22.24 -16.81
C MET A 230 -4.20 22.71 -18.02
N GLU A 231 -3.53 23.36 -18.97
CA GLU A 231 -4.17 23.71 -20.23
C GLU A 231 -4.67 22.41 -20.90
N LYS A 232 -5.78 22.50 -21.66
CA LYS A 232 -6.34 21.36 -22.41
C LYS A 232 -5.42 20.98 -23.56
N ASP A 233 -4.26 20.41 -23.22
CA ASP A 233 -3.33 19.81 -24.15
C ASP A 233 -3.46 18.28 -24.07
N SER A 234 -3.37 17.66 -25.24
CA SER A 234 -3.36 16.21 -25.44
C SER A 234 -2.28 15.50 -24.62
N TYR A 235 -1.19 16.19 -24.26
CA TYR A 235 -0.14 15.67 -23.37
C TYR A 235 -0.68 15.40 -21.96
N TRP A 236 -1.35 16.39 -21.37
CA TRP A 236 -1.85 16.31 -20.00
C TRP A 236 -3.04 15.36 -19.86
N GLU A 237 -3.90 15.28 -20.86
CA GLU A 237 -4.98 14.28 -20.89
C GLU A 237 -4.41 12.85 -20.83
N LYS A 238 -3.38 12.55 -21.61
CA LYS A 238 -2.70 11.24 -21.56
C LYS A 238 -2.03 11.00 -20.21
N LEU A 239 -1.33 11.99 -19.67
CA LEU A 239 -0.58 11.86 -18.43
C LEU A 239 -1.51 11.67 -17.22
N ILE A 240 -2.67 12.34 -17.18
CA ILE A 240 -3.70 12.12 -16.17
C ILE A 240 -4.31 10.72 -16.29
N ILE A 241 -4.54 10.23 -17.51
CA ILE A 241 -5.07 8.87 -17.72
C ILE A 241 -4.07 7.82 -17.21
N VAL A 242 -2.77 7.99 -17.51
CA VAL A 242 -1.73 7.03 -17.12
C VAL A 242 -1.43 7.11 -15.63
N LEU A 243 -1.20 8.31 -15.08
CA LEU A 243 -0.81 8.50 -13.68
C LEU A 243 -1.98 8.52 -12.69
N GLY A 244 -3.21 8.72 -13.19
CA GLY A 244 -4.44 8.68 -12.40
C GLY A 244 -4.94 7.26 -12.11
N ASP A 245 -4.39 6.25 -12.79
CA ASP A 245 -4.68 4.85 -12.48
C ASP A 245 -3.99 4.46 -11.16
N SER A 246 -4.79 3.97 -10.20
CA SER A 246 -4.30 3.55 -8.87
C SER A 246 -3.32 2.38 -8.95
N GLU A 247 -3.48 1.46 -9.92
CA GLU A 247 -2.55 0.34 -10.09
C GLU A 247 -1.19 0.81 -10.63
N VAL A 248 -1.21 1.77 -11.57
CA VAL A 248 0.00 2.39 -12.13
C VAL A 248 0.72 3.21 -11.07
N TYR A 249 0.00 4.02 -10.30
CA TYR A 249 0.57 4.80 -9.20
C TYR A 249 1.23 3.88 -8.14
N TYR A 250 0.52 2.84 -7.69
CA TYR A 250 1.09 1.86 -6.75
C TYR A 250 2.36 1.20 -7.32
N SER A 251 2.34 0.88 -8.61
CA SER A 251 3.47 0.28 -9.30
C SER A 251 4.69 1.21 -9.34
N LEU A 252 4.48 2.48 -9.69
CA LEU A 252 5.49 3.54 -9.71
C LEU A 252 6.19 3.70 -8.36
N VAL A 253 5.41 3.85 -7.29
CA VAL A 253 5.95 4.03 -5.94
C VAL A 253 6.73 2.80 -5.48
N THR A 254 6.23 1.60 -5.80
CA THR A 254 6.89 0.35 -5.44
C THR A 254 8.22 0.17 -6.19
N LEU A 255 8.26 0.52 -7.47
CA LEU A 255 9.50 0.57 -8.25
C LEU A 255 10.47 1.63 -7.71
N CYS A 256 10.00 2.77 -7.22
CA CYS A 256 10.85 3.76 -6.55
C CYS A 256 11.56 3.18 -5.32
N ARG A 257 10.88 2.34 -4.52
CA ARG A 257 11.50 1.65 -3.37
C ARG A 257 12.62 0.70 -3.82
N ALA A 258 12.36 -0.08 -4.87
CA ALA A 258 13.34 -1.02 -5.43
C ALA A 258 14.54 -0.28 -6.05
N LEU A 259 14.29 0.78 -6.80
CA LEU A 259 15.33 1.62 -7.40
C LEU A 259 16.17 2.33 -6.33
N ALA A 260 15.55 2.92 -5.31
CA ALA A 260 16.26 3.49 -4.17
C ALA A 260 17.18 2.45 -3.50
N GLN A 261 16.70 1.21 -3.32
CA GLN A 261 17.52 0.14 -2.77
C GLN A 261 18.71 -0.23 -3.66
N TYR A 262 18.52 -0.26 -4.98
CA TYR A 262 19.62 -0.46 -5.94
C TYR A 262 20.65 0.67 -5.89
N LEU A 263 20.19 1.93 -6.00
CA LEU A 263 21.06 3.12 -5.99
C LEU A 263 21.87 3.24 -4.70
N ARG A 264 21.26 2.96 -3.55
CA ARG A 264 21.93 2.91 -2.25
C ARG A 264 23.03 1.84 -2.18
N SER A 265 22.87 0.76 -2.95
CA SER A 265 23.77 -0.38 -2.95
C SER A 265 24.96 -0.20 -3.90
N LEU A 266 24.91 0.76 -4.84
CA LEU A 266 25.97 1.03 -5.81
C LEU A 266 27.39 1.12 -5.19
N PRO A 267 27.62 1.85 -4.08
CA PRO A 267 28.96 1.93 -3.48
C PRO A 267 29.50 0.61 -2.93
N LYS A 268 28.63 -0.40 -2.76
CA LYS A 268 28.95 -1.69 -2.14
C LYS A 268 29.12 -2.81 -3.16
N ILE A 269 28.74 -2.61 -4.41
CA ILE A 269 28.74 -3.64 -5.45
C ILE A 269 29.88 -3.43 -6.45
N PRO A 270 30.32 -4.48 -7.16
CA PRO A 270 31.32 -4.35 -8.23
C PRO A 270 30.89 -3.41 -9.36
N GLN A 271 31.87 -2.81 -10.04
CA GLN A 271 31.65 -1.88 -11.17
C GLN A 271 30.87 -2.53 -12.34
N SER A 272 30.97 -3.84 -12.52
CA SER A 272 30.23 -4.60 -13.54
C SER A 272 28.70 -4.49 -13.39
N TYR A 273 28.21 -4.19 -12.19
CA TYR A 273 26.79 -4.08 -11.86
C TYR A 273 26.32 -2.63 -11.71
N HIS A 274 27.17 -1.66 -12.03
CA HIS A 274 26.76 -0.26 -12.01
C HIS A 274 25.82 0.05 -13.19
N ILE A 275 25.17 1.21 -13.09
CA ILE A 275 24.24 1.70 -14.11
C ILE A 275 24.99 1.83 -15.44
N ARG A 276 24.42 1.23 -16.48
CA ARG A 276 24.90 1.37 -17.86
C ARG A 276 24.26 2.59 -18.50
N GLN A 277 24.96 3.23 -19.43
CA GLN A 277 24.49 4.44 -20.14
C GLN A 277 23.13 4.25 -20.82
N GLU A 278 22.84 3.04 -21.32
CA GLU A 278 21.56 2.68 -21.92
C GLU A 278 20.37 2.85 -20.96
N ASN A 279 20.59 2.67 -19.65
CA ASN A 279 19.54 2.73 -18.63
C ASN A 279 19.46 4.10 -17.93
N GLU A 280 20.46 4.97 -18.09
CA GLU A 280 20.50 6.27 -17.42
C GLU A 280 19.32 7.16 -17.81
N VAL A 281 18.96 7.14 -19.11
CA VAL A 281 17.83 7.90 -19.67
C VAL A 281 16.52 7.47 -19.04
N ASP A 282 16.26 6.16 -18.99
CA ASP A 282 15.01 5.64 -18.45
C ASP A 282 14.90 5.89 -16.95
N ILE A 283 16.00 5.75 -16.20
CA ILE A 283 16.02 6.07 -14.77
C ILE A 283 15.68 7.55 -14.52
N VAL A 284 16.28 8.48 -15.26
CA VAL A 284 16.01 9.92 -15.10
C VAL A 284 14.55 10.23 -15.42
N LYS A 285 14.04 9.75 -16.55
CA LYS A 285 12.62 9.94 -16.95
C LYS A 285 11.67 9.35 -15.92
N PHE A 286 11.95 8.15 -15.43
CA PHE A 286 11.15 7.46 -14.42
C PHE A 286 11.09 8.24 -13.10
N VAL A 287 12.21 8.77 -12.61
CA VAL A 287 12.26 9.52 -11.36
C VAL A 287 11.48 10.83 -11.47
N VAL A 288 11.63 11.55 -12.58
CA VAL A 288 10.89 12.78 -12.84
C VAL A 288 9.38 12.51 -12.85
N MET A 289 8.96 11.49 -13.61
CA MET A 289 7.57 11.04 -13.68
C MET A 289 7.02 10.65 -12.31
N SER A 290 7.80 9.94 -11.48
CA SER A 290 7.38 9.52 -10.15
C SER A 290 7.09 10.71 -9.23
N VAL A 291 7.94 11.74 -9.30
CA VAL A 291 7.77 12.98 -8.53
C VAL A 291 6.56 13.79 -9.05
N GLU A 292 6.35 13.82 -10.36
CA GLU A 292 5.14 14.41 -10.97
C GLU A 292 3.87 13.66 -10.57
N ALA A 293 3.88 12.32 -10.57
CA ALA A 293 2.74 11.48 -10.19
C ALA A 293 2.30 11.73 -8.74
N VAL A 294 3.24 11.78 -7.80
CA VAL A 294 2.94 12.11 -6.40
C VAL A 294 2.40 13.53 -6.27
N SER A 295 2.97 14.48 -7.02
CA SER A 295 2.51 15.87 -7.01
C SER A 295 1.10 16.01 -7.60
N LEU A 296 0.78 15.26 -8.66
CA LEU A 296 -0.57 15.20 -9.23
C LEU A 296 -1.56 14.58 -8.25
N HIS A 297 -1.16 13.50 -7.56
CA HIS A 297 -1.97 12.87 -6.53
C HIS A 297 -2.28 13.84 -5.37
N PHE A 298 -1.30 14.64 -4.95
CA PHE A 298 -1.50 15.73 -3.97
C PHE A 298 -2.53 16.78 -4.41
N VAL A 299 -2.68 17.02 -5.72
CA VAL A 299 -3.65 17.98 -6.26
C VAL A 299 -5.05 17.37 -6.32
N GLN A 300 -5.16 16.08 -6.64
CA GLN A 300 -6.44 15.39 -6.89
C GLN A 300 -7.09 14.79 -5.64
N GLU A 301 -6.30 14.21 -4.74
CA GLU A 301 -6.76 13.44 -3.59
C GLU A 301 -6.15 13.97 -2.27
N PRO A 302 -6.76 13.72 -1.10
CA PRO A 302 -6.20 14.17 0.17
C PRO A 302 -4.92 13.40 0.50
N ILE A 303 -3.81 14.13 0.65
CA ILE A 303 -2.46 13.75 1.14
C ILE A 303 -2.05 12.30 0.83
N PRO A 304 -1.11 12.04 -0.10
CA PRO A 304 -0.58 10.70 -0.36
C PRO A 304 0.00 10.07 0.91
N LEU A 305 0.08 8.72 0.93
CA LEU A 305 0.67 7.99 2.04
C LEU A 305 2.11 8.48 2.29
N SER A 306 2.46 8.71 3.55
CA SER A 306 3.78 9.20 3.93
C SER A 306 4.92 8.29 3.45
N VAL A 307 4.67 6.98 3.37
CA VAL A 307 5.61 5.97 2.87
C VAL A 307 5.82 6.11 1.36
N ASP A 308 4.79 6.53 0.61
CA ASP A 308 4.90 6.75 -0.83
C ASP A 308 5.71 8.01 -1.11
N LEU A 309 5.40 9.09 -0.39
CA LEU A 309 6.17 10.33 -0.46
C LEU A 309 7.65 10.11 -0.13
N GLN A 310 7.93 9.37 0.94
CA GLN A 310 9.30 9.01 1.32
C GLN A 310 9.99 8.22 0.20
N ALA A 311 9.35 7.19 -0.35
CA ALA A 311 9.95 6.34 -1.38
C ALA A 311 10.35 7.15 -2.63
N VAL A 312 9.46 8.03 -3.10
CA VAL A 312 9.71 8.83 -4.31
C VAL A 312 10.78 9.89 -4.06
N LEU A 313 10.74 10.61 -2.93
CA LEU A 313 11.75 11.62 -2.60
C LEU A 313 13.13 11.01 -2.32
N GLU A 314 13.17 9.84 -1.67
CA GLU A 314 14.40 9.10 -1.44
C GLU A 314 15.03 8.61 -2.75
N CYS A 315 14.21 8.06 -3.65
CA CYS A 315 14.62 7.66 -4.99
C CYS A 315 15.18 8.85 -5.79
N CYS A 316 14.49 10.00 -5.74
CA CYS A 316 14.94 11.25 -6.35
C CYS A 316 16.28 11.71 -5.76
N CYS A 317 16.41 11.75 -4.44
CA CYS A 317 17.65 12.15 -3.77
C CYS A 317 18.84 11.26 -4.17
N LEU A 318 18.66 9.93 -4.15
CA LEU A 318 19.70 8.98 -4.53
C LEU A 318 20.09 9.09 -6.01
N THR A 319 19.13 9.41 -6.88
CA THR A 319 19.37 9.65 -8.31
C THR A 319 20.24 10.88 -8.52
N LEU A 320 19.94 11.98 -7.83
CA LEU A 320 20.72 13.22 -7.90
C LEU A 320 22.15 13.07 -7.31
N GLN A 321 22.39 12.07 -6.48
CA GLN A 321 23.72 11.76 -5.93
C GLN A 321 24.59 10.98 -6.91
N GLN A 322 24.02 10.34 -7.94
CA GLN A 322 24.81 9.62 -8.94
C GLN A 322 25.30 10.57 -10.03
N ILE A 323 26.61 10.62 -10.23
CA ILE A 323 27.27 11.57 -11.16
C ILE A 323 26.75 11.43 -12.59
N GLY A 324 26.57 10.20 -13.10
CA GLY A 324 26.05 9.95 -14.45
C GLY A 324 24.64 10.50 -14.65
N LEU A 325 23.73 10.14 -13.74
CA LEU A 325 22.32 10.57 -13.77
C LEU A 325 22.18 12.08 -13.55
N TRP A 326 22.95 12.65 -12.63
CA TRP A 326 22.99 14.10 -12.38
C TRP A 326 23.43 14.86 -13.62
N ASN A 327 24.53 14.43 -14.26
CA ASN A 327 25.04 15.10 -15.46
C ASN A 327 24.03 15.04 -16.62
N LEU A 328 23.31 13.92 -16.77
CA LEU A 328 22.26 13.76 -17.76
C LEU A 328 21.10 14.74 -17.49
N LEU A 329 20.61 14.79 -16.25
CA LEU A 329 19.53 15.70 -15.86
C LEU A 329 19.94 17.18 -15.98
N ALA A 330 21.21 17.51 -15.70
CA ALA A 330 21.75 18.86 -15.82
C ALA A 330 22.04 19.29 -17.27
N SER A 331 21.90 18.39 -18.24
CA SER A 331 22.13 18.70 -19.65
C SER A 331 21.00 19.55 -20.25
N ALA A 332 21.30 20.25 -21.35
CA ALA A 332 20.31 21.10 -22.03
C ALA A 332 19.11 20.31 -22.58
N GLU A 333 19.29 19.03 -22.90
CA GLU A 333 18.23 18.16 -23.41
C GLU A 333 17.15 17.88 -22.35
N TYR A 334 17.53 17.81 -21.08
CA TYR A 334 16.63 17.46 -19.97
C TYR A 334 16.15 18.68 -19.16
N VAL A 335 16.26 19.88 -19.72
CA VAL A 335 15.83 21.13 -19.05
C VAL A 335 14.38 21.08 -18.58
N THR A 336 13.47 20.51 -19.36
CA THR A 336 12.05 20.43 -18.99
C THR A 336 11.84 19.52 -17.78
N HIS A 337 12.55 18.38 -17.73
CA HIS A 337 12.52 17.43 -16.63
C HIS A 337 13.08 18.03 -15.33
N ALA A 338 14.22 18.73 -15.42
CA ALA A 338 14.81 19.43 -14.29
C ALA A 338 13.86 20.52 -13.74
N CYS A 339 13.21 21.29 -14.62
CA CYS A 339 12.23 22.30 -14.23
C CYS A 339 10.97 21.70 -13.56
N SER A 340 10.48 20.57 -14.06
CA SER A 340 9.40 19.80 -13.42
C SER A 340 9.79 19.39 -12.01
N LEU A 341 10.96 18.77 -11.82
CA LEU A 341 11.45 18.36 -10.50
C LEU A 341 11.48 19.53 -9.51
N ILE A 342 12.01 20.68 -9.91
CA ILE A 342 12.07 21.88 -9.06
C ILE A 342 10.65 22.34 -8.67
N SER A 343 9.74 22.36 -9.64
CA SER A 343 8.36 22.82 -9.45
C SER A 343 7.58 21.86 -8.54
N CYS A 344 7.72 20.55 -8.73
CA CYS A 344 7.13 19.51 -7.88
C CYS A 344 7.69 19.51 -6.46
N ILE A 345 9.01 19.54 -6.29
CA ILE A 345 9.63 19.53 -4.96
C ILE A 345 9.22 20.78 -4.18
N ARG A 346 9.23 21.95 -4.83
CA ARG A 346 8.75 23.19 -4.22
C ARG A 346 7.29 23.05 -3.80
N PHE A 347 6.43 22.54 -4.68
CA PHE A 347 5.02 22.31 -4.38
C PHE A 347 4.82 21.36 -3.20
N ILE A 348 5.52 20.22 -3.16
CA ILE A 348 5.45 19.27 -2.06
C ILE A 348 5.85 19.94 -0.74
N ILE A 349 6.93 20.72 -0.73
CA ILE A 349 7.37 21.46 0.47
C ILE A 349 6.29 22.46 0.91
N GLU A 350 5.75 23.25 -0.02
CA GLU A 350 4.69 24.23 0.27
C GLU A 350 3.42 23.52 0.79
N ALA A 351 3.00 22.42 0.16
CA ALA A 351 1.80 21.67 0.54
C ALA A 351 1.90 20.99 1.92
N VAL A 352 3.10 20.60 2.34
CA VAL A 352 3.31 19.90 3.62
C VAL A 352 3.71 20.85 4.76
N ALA A 353 4.53 21.88 4.47
CA ALA A 353 5.16 22.70 5.50
C ALA A 353 4.57 24.10 5.64
N VAL A 354 3.79 24.61 4.68
CA VAL A 354 3.28 25.99 4.68
C VAL A 354 1.78 25.98 4.94
N GLN A 355 1.34 26.70 5.97
CA GLN A 355 -0.09 26.84 6.25
C GLN A 355 -0.74 27.78 5.22
N PRO A 356 -2.04 27.60 4.90
CA PRO A 356 -2.75 28.51 4.02
C PRO A 356 -2.64 29.97 4.49
N GLY A 357 -2.04 30.83 3.67
CA GLY A 357 -1.82 32.26 3.96
C GLY A 357 -0.43 32.60 4.50
N GLU A 358 0.42 31.61 4.78
CA GLU A 358 1.81 31.81 5.14
C GLU A 358 2.73 31.70 3.91
N GLN A 359 3.98 32.16 4.07
CA GLN A 359 5.04 31.99 3.08
C GLN A 359 6.09 31.04 3.66
N LEU A 360 6.74 30.25 2.81
CA LEU A 360 7.81 29.33 3.21
C LEU A 360 8.92 30.04 4.00
N LEU A 361 9.25 31.27 3.60
CA LEU A 361 10.14 32.16 4.32
C LEU A 361 9.34 33.40 4.72
N SER A 362 9.04 33.55 6.01
CA SER A 362 8.53 34.82 6.53
C SER A 362 9.71 35.75 6.83
N PRO A 363 9.65 37.03 6.44
CA PRO A 363 10.68 37.98 6.83
C PRO A 363 10.73 38.05 8.36
N GLU A 364 11.93 37.93 8.95
CA GLU A 364 12.12 38.08 10.39
C GLU A 364 11.43 39.36 10.84
N ARG A 365 10.47 39.26 11.76
CA ARG A 365 9.90 40.43 12.45
C ARG A 365 11.06 41.10 13.18
N LYS A 366 11.66 42.12 12.56
CA LYS A 366 12.51 43.07 13.26
C LYS A 366 11.73 43.60 14.44
N LYS A 367 12.24 43.31 15.63
CA LYS A 367 11.72 43.77 16.91
C LYS A 367 12.11 45.24 17.09
N ASP A 368 11.68 46.10 16.17
CA ASP A 368 11.94 47.54 16.19
C ASP A 368 10.64 48.29 16.47
N SER A 369 10.27 48.34 17.75
CA SER A 369 9.75 49.54 18.43
C SER A 369 9.52 49.21 19.90
N PRO A 370 10.12 49.94 20.87
CA PRO A 370 9.63 49.94 22.24
C PRO A 370 8.20 50.46 22.23
N SER A 371 7.32 49.83 23.01
CA SER A 371 5.97 50.28 23.30
C SER A 371 6.00 51.68 23.94
N GLU A 372 5.81 52.73 23.15
CA GLU A 372 5.23 53.99 23.62
C GLU A 372 3.73 53.77 23.80
N ASP A 373 3.34 53.13 24.91
CA ASP A 373 1.97 53.11 25.43
C ASP A 373 2.00 52.81 26.94
N GLN A 374 2.85 53.56 27.66
CA GLN A 374 2.75 53.75 29.11
C GLN A 374 2.83 55.25 29.42
N ALA A 375 1.87 55.99 28.89
CA ALA A 375 1.50 57.30 29.40
C ALA A 375 0.09 57.18 29.98
N GLY A 376 -0.01 56.99 31.29
CA GLY A 376 -1.30 56.95 31.97
C GLY A 376 -1.29 56.29 33.33
N ASP A 377 -0.38 56.69 34.22
CA ASP A 377 -0.61 56.53 35.67
C ASP A 377 0.12 57.64 36.45
N GLU A 378 -0.33 58.89 36.24
CA GLU A 378 -0.11 59.95 37.22
C GLU A 378 -1.33 59.98 38.16
N VAL A 379 -1.06 59.50 39.36
CA VAL A 379 -1.81 59.72 40.58
C VAL A 379 -2.06 61.22 40.75
N ASP A 380 -3.31 61.68 40.77
CA ASP A 380 -3.66 62.59 41.84
C ASP A 380 -5.13 62.60 42.26
N SER A 381 -5.26 62.76 43.57
CA SER A 381 -6.49 62.75 44.32
C SER A 381 -7.08 64.16 44.33
N ARG A 382 -8.35 64.27 43.89
CA ARG A 382 -9.38 65.25 44.27
C ARG A 382 -8.94 66.58 44.92
N VAL A 383 -9.27 67.68 44.25
CA VAL A 383 -9.81 68.89 44.90
C VAL A 383 -11.06 69.37 44.15
N GLN A 384 -12.16 69.45 44.92
CA GLN A 384 -13.52 69.97 44.67
C GLN A 384 -14.51 69.15 43.84
#